data_AF-A0A800KKF0-F1
#
_entry.id   AF-A0A800KKF0-F1
#
_cell.length_a   1.000
_cell.length_b   1.000
_cell.length_c   1.000
_cell.angle_alpha   90.00
_cell.angle_beta   90.00
_cell.angle_gamma   90.00
#
_symmetry.space_group_name_H-M   'P 1'
#
loop_
_entity.id
_entity.type
_entity.pdbx_description
1 polymer ?
#
loop_
_entity_poly.entity_id
_entity_poly.type
_entity_poly.pdbx_seq_one_letter_code
_entity_poly.pdbx_strand_id
1 'polypeptide(L)'
;MDKPEVEPASAQGAPDPGLEGVVPFRFGCQRSGRCCTFGEGHVWLEDGEIEALATTLAMEPAAFATRHVRQVPDPKSGHLRTSLRDDQGRCVLLEGTRECTVYEQRPVHCRTFPYWPSVLGDASGFENARAVCPGIAVVVPGDLRERAFAELEALYAELEVELNDLSPRCEMSGLCCRFEEADHELYATGLETDFTADRHPHAPEPEAEGRCPYHVAGRCQAREGRPLGCRTYYCDDSKRDELEALHESYLARVRKLESGLGYPASYGLFPAMAGARGIGREGGGA
;
A
#
# COMPACT_ATOMS: atom_id res chain seq x y z
N MET A 1 13.57 42.28 2.35
CA MET A 1 12.72 41.64 3.37
C MET A 1 12.62 40.20 2.95
N ASP A 2 13.62 39.42 3.36
CA ASP A 2 13.74 37.99 3.02
C ASP A 2 12.56 37.22 3.61
N LYS A 3 11.85 36.50 2.73
CA LYS A 3 10.94 35.44 3.15
C LYS A 3 11.81 34.29 3.66
N PRO A 4 11.48 33.64 4.78
CA PRO A 4 12.19 32.45 5.19
C PRO A 4 11.89 31.32 4.18
N GLU A 5 12.93 30.82 3.53
CA GLU A 5 12.89 29.54 2.81
C GLU A 5 12.57 28.45 3.83
N VAL A 6 11.44 27.77 3.64
CA VAL A 6 11.16 26.52 4.35
C VAL A 6 11.84 25.43 3.54
N GLU A 7 13.06 25.08 3.92
CA GLU A 7 13.73 23.89 3.44
C GLU A 7 12.87 22.64 3.79
N PRO A 8 12.69 21.68 2.87
CA PRO A 8 12.01 20.44 3.19
C PRO A 8 12.88 19.69 4.20
N ALA A 9 12.35 19.49 5.40
CA ALA A 9 13.00 18.73 6.46
C ALA A 9 13.21 17.27 6.00
N SER A 10 14.36 17.00 5.38
CA SER A 10 15.00 15.70 5.45
C SER A 10 15.63 15.58 6.85
N ALA A 11 14.81 15.22 7.84
CA ALA A 11 15.27 15.03 9.22
C ALA A 11 14.94 13.60 9.67
N GLN A 12 15.95 12.75 9.65
CA GLN A 12 15.99 11.53 10.45
C GLN A 12 15.76 11.92 11.92
N GLY A 13 14.66 11.44 12.52
CA GLY A 13 14.39 11.57 13.95
C GLY A 13 13.10 12.27 14.36
N ALA A 14 12.28 12.81 13.44
CA ALA A 14 10.93 13.23 13.81
C ALA A 14 10.04 11.98 14.03
N PRO A 15 9.26 11.91 15.13
CA PRO A 15 8.32 10.81 15.33
C PRO A 15 7.29 10.80 14.20
N ASP A 16 7.02 9.61 13.65
CA ASP A 16 5.99 9.40 12.62
C ASP A 16 4.62 9.82 13.21
N PRO A 17 3.96 10.88 12.67
CA PRO A 17 2.70 11.37 13.19
C PRO A 17 1.59 10.31 13.22
N GLY A 18 1.69 9.29 12.35
CA GLY A 18 0.75 8.17 12.34
C GLY A 18 0.76 7.36 13.63
N LEU A 19 1.89 7.32 14.36
CA LEU A 19 2.00 6.58 15.62
C LEU A 19 1.25 7.26 16.78
N GLU A 20 1.02 8.58 16.67
CA GLU A 20 0.30 9.38 17.68
C GLU A 20 -1.18 9.62 17.32
N GLY A 21 -1.63 9.10 16.17
CA GLY A 21 -3.01 9.21 15.72
C GLY A 21 -4.00 8.46 16.63
N VAL A 22 -5.29 8.80 16.48
CA VAL A 22 -6.42 8.14 17.17
C VAL A 22 -6.41 6.62 17.03
N VAL A 23 -5.89 6.13 15.90
CA VAL A 23 -5.48 4.73 15.70
C VAL A 23 -4.02 4.77 15.25
N PRO A 24 -3.07 4.19 16.00
CA PRO A 24 -1.67 4.18 15.61
C PRO A 24 -1.45 3.40 14.30
N PHE A 25 -0.76 4.00 13.34
CA PHE A 25 -0.42 3.39 12.06
C PHE A 25 0.97 3.80 11.56
N ARG A 26 1.51 3.03 10.62
CA ARG A 26 2.64 3.39 9.77
C ARG A 26 2.16 3.62 8.35
N PHE A 27 2.85 4.49 7.61
CA PHE A 27 2.51 4.74 6.22
C PHE A 27 3.68 4.60 5.27
N GLY A 28 3.42 3.96 4.14
CA GLY A 28 4.27 3.98 2.97
C GLY A 28 3.42 4.14 1.72
N CYS A 29 3.59 5.23 0.96
CA CYS A 29 2.90 5.38 -0.33
C CYS A 29 3.34 4.26 -1.27
N GLN A 30 2.37 3.54 -1.82
CA GLN A 30 2.61 2.38 -2.70
C GLN A 30 2.33 2.69 -4.16
N ARG A 31 2.14 3.97 -4.49
CA ARG A 31 1.68 4.44 -5.81
C ARG A 31 0.49 3.60 -6.29
N SER A 32 -0.45 3.26 -5.40
CA SER A 32 -1.54 2.33 -5.74
C SER A 32 -2.59 2.91 -6.68
N GLY A 33 -2.51 4.21 -7.00
CA GLY A 33 -3.53 4.95 -7.74
C GLY A 33 -4.84 5.18 -6.99
N ARG A 34 -5.14 4.41 -5.93
CA ARG A 34 -6.45 4.43 -5.26
C ARG A 34 -6.86 5.79 -4.71
N CYS A 35 -5.96 6.51 -4.05
CA CYS A 35 -6.25 7.88 -3.58
C CYS A 35 -6.40 8.89 -4.71
N CYS A 36 -5.87 8.61 -5.90
CA CYS A 36 -5.99 9.45 -7.09
C CYS A 36 -7.28 9.16 -7.89
N THR A 37 -7.94 8.03 -7.62
CA THR A 37 -9.19 7.61 -8.27
C THR A 37 -10.36 7.53 -7.30
N PHE A 38 -10.24 8.13 -6.12
CA PHE A 38 -11.23 8.02 -5.05
C PHE A 38 -12.28 9.13 -5.13
N GLY A 39 -13.36 8.85 -5.85
CA GLY A 39 -14.67 9.52 -5.73
C GLY A 39 -14.65 11.05 -5.76
N GLU A 40 -15.51 11.66 -4.96
CA GLU A 40 -15.82 13.11 -4.97
C GLU A 40 -14.78 13.98 -4.24
N GLY A 41 -13.57 13.48 -4.03
CA GLY A 41 -12.50 14.21 -3.34
C GLY A 41 -12.03 15.46 -4.09
N HIS A 42 -11.39 16.38 -3.37
CA HIS A 42 -10.74 17.56 -3.94
C HIS A 42 -9.27 17.58 -3.58
N VAL A 43 -8.40 17.69 -4.57
CA VAL A 43 -6.97 17.91 -4.36
C VAL A 43 -6.73 19.41 -4.34
N TRP A 44 -6.77 19.98 -3.13
CA TRP A 44 -6.54 21.41 -2.93
C TRP A 44 -5.11 21.81 -3.30
N LEU A 45 -4.98 22.95 -3.95
CA LEU A 45 -3.71 23.58 -4.27
C LEU A 45 -3.48 24.80 -3.38
N GLU A 46 -2.27 24.91 -2.85
CA GLU A 46 -1.77 26.07 -2.12
C GLU A 46 -1.04 27.05 -3.07
N ASP A 47 -0.71 28.24 -2.55
CA ASP A 47 0.01 29.26 -3.31
C ASP A 47 1.36 28.74 -3.83
N GLY A 48 1.65 28.98 -5.12
CA GLY A 48 2.88 28.53 -5.77
C GLY A 48 2.86 27.10 -6.32
N GLU A 49 1.86 26.29 -5.96
CA GLU A 49 1.79 24.89 -6.45
C GLU A 49 1.45 24.81 -7.94
N ILE A 50 0.66 25.76 -8.47
CA ILE A 50 0.36 25.83 -9.91
C ILE A 50 1.65 26.00 -10.72
N GLU A 51 2.52 26.93 -10.29
CA GLU A 51 3.79 27.24 -10.93
C GLU A 51 4.75 26.04 -10.88
N ALA A 52 4.85 25.39 -9.72
CA ALA A 52 5.71 24.22 -9.53
C ALA A 52 5.25 23.03 -10.38
N LEU A 53 3.94 22.76 -10.41
CA LEU A 53 3.37 21.68 -11.21
C LEU A 53 3.48 21.96 -12.71
N ALA A 54 3.24 23.20 -13.14
CA ALA A 54 3.38 23.62 -14.53
C ALA A 54 4.84 23.44 -15.01
N THR A 55 5.81 23.83 -14.18
CA THR A 55 7.25 23.63 -14.47
C THR A 55 7.58 22.16 -14.67
N THR A 56 7.06 21.28 -13.80
CA THR A 56 7.28 19.81 -13.89
C THR A 56 6.76 19.23 -15.20
N LEU A 57 5.64 19.76 -15.71
CA LEU A 57 5.04 19.33 -16.98
C LEU A 57 5.54 20.11 -18.21
N ALA A 58 6.54 20.98 -18.04
CA ALA A 58 7.04 21.87 -19.09
C ALA A 58 5.93 22.72 -19.75
N MET A 59 5.05 23.28 -18.93
CA MET A 59 3.92 24.12 -19.34
C MET A 59 4.01 25.53 -18.76
N GLU A 60 3.45 26.51 -19.47
CA GLU A 60 3.18 27.82 -18.88
C GLU A 60 2.14 27.72 -17.75
N PRO A 61 2.31 28.42 -16.61
CA PRO A 61 1.37 28.36 -15.49
C PRO A 61 -0.08 28.65 -15.86
N ALA A 62 -0.31 29.62 -16.75
CA ALA A 62 -1.66 29.95 -17.23
C ALA A 62 -2.28 28.80 -18.05
N ALA A 63 -1.47 28.08 -18.84
CA ALA A 63 -1.93 26.92 -19.60
C ALA A 63 -2.23 25.74 -18.67
N PHE A 64 -1.39 25.52 -17.65
CA PHE A 64 -1.64 24.50 -16.64
C PHE A 64 -2.94 24.78 -15.86
N ALA A 65 -3.11 26.00 -15.37
CA ALA A 65 -4.32 26.40 -14.64
C ALA A 65 -5.58 26.17 -15.48
N THR A 66 -5.55 26.55 -16.76
CA THR A 66 -6.67 26.35 -17.68
C THR A 66 -7.02 24.87 -17.87
N ARG A 67 -6.01 24.00 -18.04
CA ARG A 67 -6.20 22.58 -18.38
C ARG A 67 -6.44 21.68 -17.18
N HIS A 68 -5.80 21.96 -16.04
CA HIS A 68 -5.70 21.02 -14.92
C HIS A 68 -6.31 21.52 -13.63
N VAL A 69 -6.75 22.78 -13.54
CA VAL A 69 -7.22 23.39 -12.30
C VAL A 69 -8.66 23.87 -12.43
N ARG A 70 -9.44 23.73 -11.36
CA ARG A 70 -10.81 24.26 -11.21
C ARG A 70 -10.96 25.00 -9.89
N GLN A 71 -11.93 25.92 -9.84
CA GLN A 71 -12.41 26.52 -8.61
C GLN A 71 -13.65 25.76 -8.16
N VAL A 72 -13.66 25.26 -6.93
CA VAL A 72 -14.81 24.56 -6.34
C VAL A 72 -15.04 25.02 -4.90
N PRO A 73 -16.30 25.10 -4.43
CA PRO A 73 -16.58 25.43 -3.03
C PRO A 73 -16.03 24.36 -2.11
N ASP A 74 -15.32 24.75 -1.05
CA ASP A 74 -14.91 23.84 0.02
C ASP A 74 -16.15 23.31 0.74
N PRO A 75 -16.37 21.98 0.81
CA PRO A 75 -17.54 21.41 1.48
C PRO A 75 -17.69 21.82 2.96
N LYS A 76 -16.60 22.23 3.62
CA LYS A 76 -16.62 22.64 5.04
C LYS A 76 -16.93 24.11 5.23
N SER A 77 -16.37 24.99 4.40
CA SER A 77 -16.46 26.45 4.59
C SER A 77 -17.37 27.16 3.58
N GLY A 78 -17.68 26.52 2.45
CA GLY A 78 -18.40 27.11 1.32
C GLY A 78 -17.57 28.10 0.49
N HIS A 79 -16.35 28.44 0.90
CA HIS A 79 -15.47 29.34 0.15
C HIS A 79 -14.92 28.66 -1.10
N LEU A 80 -14.82 29.39 -2.21
CA LEU A 80 -14.15 28.89 -3.41
C LEU A 80 -12.67 28.67 -3.13
N ARG A 81 -12.20 27.47 -3.46
CA ARG A 81 -10.81 27.07 -3.37
C ARG A 81 -10.34 26.46 -4.68
N THR A 82 -9.05 26.59 -4.91
CA THR A 82 -8.36 26.03 -6.07
C THR A 82 -8.12 24.54 -5.86
N SER A 83 -8.61 23.71 -6.78
CA SER A 83 -8.39 22.26 -6.79
C SER A 83 -7.87 21.80 -8.14
N LEU A 84 -7.08 20.71 -8.18
CA LEU A 84 -6.91 19.97 -9.42
C LEU A 84 -8.28 19.50 -9.93
N ARG A 85 -8.40 19.44 -11.25
CA ARG A 85 -9.53 18.81 -11.93
C ARG A 85 -9.45 17.29 -11.74
N ASP A 86 -10.61 16.68 -11.80
CA ASP A 86 -10.79 15.25 -11.97
C ASP A 86 -11.76 14.99 -13.12
N ASP A 87 -11.72 13.78 -13.64
CA ASP A 87 -12.74 13.20 -14.51
C ASP A 87 -13.40 12.04 -13.77
N GLN A 88 -14.64 12.23 -13.32
CA GLN A 88 -15.41 11.23 -12.55
C GLN A 88 -14.64 10.67 -11.33
N GLY A 89 -13.96 11.55 -10.59
CA GLY A 89 -13.17 11.20 -9.41
C GLY A 89 -11.76 10.69 -9.71
N ARG A 90 -11.37 10.65 -10.99
CA ARG A 90 -10.00 10.33 -11.42
C ARG A 90 -9.20 11.61 -11.64
N CYS A 91 -8.12 11.79 -10.88
CA CYS A 91 -7.20 12.92 -11.03
C CYS A 91 -6.67 13.04 -12.47
N VAL A 92 -6.68 14.26 -13.02
CA VAL A 92 -6.21 14.54 -14.39
C VAL A 92 -4.70 14.36 -14.60
N LEU A 93 -3.92 14.25 -13.52
CA LEU A 93 -2.47 14.04 -13.55
C LEU A 93 -2.07 12.57 -13.32
N LEU A 94 -3.05 11.67 -13.23
CA LEU A 94 -2.80 10.23 -13.20
C LEU A 94 -2.74 9.71 -14.64
N GLU A 95 -1.68 8.98 -14.98
CA GLU A 95 -1.53 8.20 -16.21
C GLU A 95 -1.68 6.70 -15.88
N GLY A 96 -2.29 5.95 -16.80
CA GLY A 96 -2.63 4.55 -16.57
C GLY A 96 -3.47 4.34 -15.29
N THR A 97 -3.07 3.39 -14.46
CA THR A 97 -3.76 3.05 -13.20
C THR A 97 -3.07 3.60 -11.95
N ARG A 98 -1.77 3.91 -12.02
CA ARG A 98 -0.94 4.20 -10.84
C ARG A 98 0.10 5.32 -11.00
N GLU A 99 0.32 5.81 -12.22
CA GLU A 99 1.45 6.68 -12.51
C GLU A 99 1.06 8.15 -12.35
N CYS A 100 1.51 8.78 -11.27
CA CYS A 100 1.34 10.22 -11.12
C CYS A 100 2.45 10.94 -11.90
N THR A 101 2.08 11.72 -12.91
CA THR A 101 3.03 12.44 -13.78
C THR A 101 3.83 13.52 -13.05
N VAL A 102 3.39 13.89 -11.83
CA VAL A 102 4.03 14.89 -10.97
C VAL A 102 4.40 14.30 -9.60
N TYR A 103 4.73 13.00 -9.53
CA TYR A 103 4.93 12.30 -8.26
C TYR A 103 5.89 13.06 -7.30
N GLU A 104 7.08 13.44 -7.74
CA GLU A 104 8.04 14.17 -6.87
C GLU A 104 7.55 15.57 -6.47
N GLN A 105 6.76 16.22 -7.33
CA GLN A 105 6.22 17.56 -7.11
C GLN A 105 4.76 17.55 -6.63
N ARG A 106 4.28 16.43 -6.06
CA ARG A 106 2.88 16.29 -5.61
C ARG A 106 2.47 17.47 -4.73
N PRO A 107 1.22 17.97 -4.88
CA PRO A 107 0.70 19.00 -4.01
C PRO A 107 0.82 18.61 -2.53
N VAL A 108 0.93 19.59 -1.64
CA VAL A 108 0.96 19.41 -0.17
C VAL A 108 -0.21 18.54 0.27
N HIS A 109 -1.39 18.75 -0.31
CA HIS A 109 -2.56 17.91 -0.08
C HIS A 109 -2.24 16.42 -0.31
N CYS A 110 -1.71 16.05 -1.48
CA CYS A 110 -1.36 14.67 -1.81
C CYS A 110 -0.16 14.14 -1.03
N ARG A 111 0.82 14.99 -0.71
CA ARG A 111 2.07 14.60 -0.03
C ARG A 111 1.86 14.34 1.45
N THR A 112 0.96 15.07 2.08
CA THR A 112 0.65 14.93 3.51
C THR A 112 -0.40 13.88 3.79
N PHE A 113 -1.09 13.32 2.78
CA PHE A 113 -1.91 12.14 2.97
C PHE A 113 -1.03 10.96 3.43
N PRO A 114 -1.40 10.19 4.47
CA PRO A 114 -2.66 10.20 5.23
C PRO A 114 -2.56 10.99 6.57
N TYR A 115 -1.52 11.77 6.80
CA TYR A 115 -1.30 12.55 8.04
C TYR A 115 -2.18 13.80 8.16
N TRP A 116 -3.34 13.84 7.52
CA TRP A 116 -4.26 14.97 7.64
C TRP A 116 -4.90 14.99 9.03
N PRO A 117 -5.28 16.17 9.57
CA PRO A 117 -5.98 16.26 10.85
C PRO A 117 -7.26 15.41 10.92
N SER A 118 -7.97 15.25 9.79
CA SER A 118 -9.17 14.41 9.72
C SER A 118 -8.90 12.91 9.78
N VAL A 119 -7.67 12.48 9.58
CA VAL A 119 -7.26 11.07 9.68
C VAL A 119 -6.61 10.83 11.04
N LEU A 120 -5.75 11.75 11.49
CA LEU A 120 -5.05 11.64 12.77
C LEU A 120 -5.99 11.82 13.97
N GLY A 121 -7.00 12.69 13.87
CA GLY A 121 -7.85 13.08 15.00
C GLY A 121 -9.25 12.46 15.03
N ASP A 122 -9.65 11.70 14.01
CA ASP A 122 -10.99 11.10 13.91
C ASP A 122 -10.92 9.64 13.46
N ALA A 123 -11.45 8.73 14.29
CA ALA A 123 -11.44 7.30 14.00
C ALA A 123 -12.22 6.96 12.73
N SER A 124 -13.31 7.67 12.43
CA SER A 124 -14.07 7.42 11.20
C SER A 124 -13.29 7.88 9.96
N GLY A 125 -12.65 9.06 10.04
CA GLY A 125 -11.73 9.53 9.01
C GLY A 125 -10.53 8.61 8.79
N PHE A 126 -9.98 8.02 9.86
CA PHE A 126 -8.96 6.98 9.76
C PHE A 126 -9.44 5.74 9.01
N GLU A 127 -10.60 5.20 9.39
CA GLU A 127 -11.20 4.03 8.75
C GLU A 127 -11.47 4.28 7.26
N ASN A 128 -11.96 5.48 6.91
CA ASN A 128 -12.15 5.88 5.52
C ASN A 128 -10.81 5.94 4.76
N ALA A 129 -9.77 6.53 5.35
CA ALA A 129 -8.47 6.64 4.70
C ALA A 129 -7.83 5.26 4.46
N ARG A 130 -7.87 4.36 5.45
CA ARG A 130 -7.29 3.01 5.32
C ARG A 130 -8.06 2.11 4.36
N ALA A 131 -9.38 2.30 4.23
CA ALA A 131 -10.18 1.61 3.22
C ALA A 131 -9.74 1.97 1.80
N VAL A 132 -9.26 3.21 1.60
CA VAL A 132 -8.75 3.68 0.30
C VAL A 132 -7.31 3.24 0.07
N CYS A 133 -6.43 3.45 1.03
CA CYS A 133 -4.99 3.31 0.81
C CYS A 133 -4.39 2.08 1.52
N PRO A 134 -3.88 1.07 0.77
CA PRO A 134 -3.23 -0.10 1.35
C PRO A 134 -1.87 0.22 1.99
N GLY A 135 -1.36 1.45 1.79
CA GLY A 135 -0.15 1.93 2.41
C GLY A 135 -0.31 2.27 3.90
N ILE A 136 -1.53 2.34 4.42
CA ILE A 136 -1.83 2.59 5.84
C ILE A 136 -1.84 1.25 6.57
N ALA A 137 -0.82 1.00 7.39
CA ALA A 137 -0.66 -0.22 8.17
C ALA A 137 -0.91 0.07 9.65
N VAL A 138 -1.99 -0.49 10.21
CA VAL A 138 -2.30 -0.36 11.66
C VAL A 138 -1.19 -0.99 12.48
N VAL A 139 -0.75 -0.32 13.53
CA VAL A 139 0.18 -0.90 14.51
C VAL A 139 -0.61 -1.83 15.43
N VAL A 140 -0.37 -3.12 15.31
CA VAL A 140 -1.07 -4.15 16.08
C VAL A 140 -0.32 -4.43 17.40
N PRO A 141 -1.02 -4.48 18.56
CA PRO A 141 -0.42 -4.84 19.84
C PRO A 141 0.32 -6.19 19.80
N GLY A 142 1.43 -6.29 20.53
CA GLY A 142 2.31 -7.46 20.50
C GLY A 142 1.63 -8.77 20.92
N ASP A 143 0.80 -8.72 21.96
CA ASP A 143 0.04 -9.89 22.45
C ASP A 143 -1.03 -10.37 21.45
N LEU A 144 -1.60 -9.45 20.68
CA LEU A 144 -2.54 -9.78 19.62
C LEU A 144 -1.81 -10.37 18.41
N ARG A 145 -0.66 -9.81 18.04
CA ARG A 145 0.21 -10.37 16.99
C ARG A 145 0.64 -11.80 17.31
N GLU A 146 1.15 -12.04 18.52
CA GLU A 146 1.62 -13.36 18.94
C GLU A 146 0.51 -14.42 18.84
N ARG A 147 -0.68 -14.12 19.36
CA ARG A 147 -1.85 -15.02 19.26
C ARG A 147 -2.26 -15.26 17.81
N ALA A 148 -2.38 -14.19 17.02
CA ALA A 148 -2.81 -14.29 15.63
C ALA A 148 -1.81 -15.07 14.76
N PHE A 149 -0.51 -14.92 15.02
CA PHE A 149 0.53 -15.68 14.33
C PHE A 149 0.47 -17.17 14.69
N ALA A 150 0.30 -17.52 15.96
CA ALA A 150 0.16 -18.91 16.37
C ALA A 150 -1.06 -19.59 15.70
N GLU A 151 -2.19 -18.90 15.61
CA GLU A 151 -3.38 -19.42 14.91
C GLU A 151 -3.18 -19.49 13.39
N LEU A 152 -2.50 -18.52 12.78
CA LEU A 152 -2.18 -18.54 11.35
C LEU A 152 -1.22 -19.68 11.01
N GLU A 153 -0.24 -19.96 11.86
CA GLU A 153 0.67 -21.09 11.69
C GLU A 153 -0.06 -22.43 11.76
N ALA A 154 -0.95 -22.60 12.73
CA ALA A 154 -1.79 -23.80 12.82
C ALA A 154 -2.63 -23.97 11.55
N LEU A 155 -3.24 -22.89 11.06
CA LEU A 155 -3.99 -22.89 9.82
C LEU A 155 -3.12 -23.28 8.62
N TYR A 156 -1.92 -22.74 8.51
CA TYR A 156 -1.01 -23.08 7.42
C TYR A 156 -0.40 -24.48 7.52
N ALA A 157 -0.27 -25.05 8.72
CA ALA A 157 0.12 -26.44 8.89
C ALA A 157 -0.96 -27.38 8.34
N GLU A 158 -2.25 -27.06 8.53
CA GLU A 158 -3.35 -27.80 7.90
C GLU A 158 -3.31 -27.68 6.37
N LEU A 159 -3.10 -26.47 5.84
CA LEU A 159 -2.96 -26.24 4.40
C LEU A 159 -1.82 -27.07 3.80
N GLU A 160 -0.70 -27.18 4.51
CA GLU A 160 0.45 -27.95 4.05
C GLU A 160 0.13 -29.44 3.92
N VAL A 161 -0.68 -30.01 4.81
CA VAL A 161 -1.16 -31.40 4.68
C VAL A 161 -1.97 -31.56 3.39
N GLU A 162 -2.94 -30.67 3.15
CA GLU A 162 -3.79 -30.74 1.95
C GLU A 162 -3.00 -30.50 0.66
N LEU A 163 -2.05 -29.57 0.66
CA LEU A 163 -1.15 -29.34 -0.48
C LEU A 163 -0.26 -30.55 -0.76
N ASN A 164 0.23 -31.23 0.27
CA ASN A 164 1.03 -32.44 0.10
C ASN A 164 0.20 -33.58 -0.53
N ASP A 165 -1.05 -33.75 -0.09
CA ASP A 165 -1.97 -34.73 -0.69
C ASP A 165 -2.29 -34.41 -2.15
N LEU A 166 -2.42 -33.11 -2.49
CA LEU A 166 -2.64 -32.66 -3.87
C LEU A 166 -1.38 -32.81 -4.74
N SER A 167 -0.19 -32.70 -4.14
CA SER A 167 1.12 -32.80 -4.79
C SER A 167 1.28 -31.92 -6.04
N PRO A 168 1.01 -30.59 -5.97
CA PRO A 168 1.21 -29.70 -7.09
C PRO A 168 2.70 -29.58 -7.46
N ARG A 169 3.00 -29.40 -8.75
CA ARG A 169 4.38 -29.36 -9.24
C ARG A 169 4.94 -27.95 -9.21
N CYS A 170 6.03 -27.75 -8.46
CA CYS A 170 6.82 -26.52 -8.55
C CYS A 170 7.94 -26.68 -9.58
N GLU A 171 7.95 -25.82 -10.60
CA GLU A 171 9.01 -25.82 -11.62
C GLU A 171 10.23 -24.96 -11.24
N MET A 172 10.18 -24.28 -10.09
CA MET A 172 11.22 -23.35 -9.63
C MET A 172 11.59 -22.28 -10.67
N SER A 173 10.62 -21.85 -11.50
CA SER A 173 10.83 -20.84 -12.54
C SER A 173 11.10 -19.42 -11.99
N GLY A 174 10.71 -19.18 -10.73
CA GLY A 174 10.73 -17.85 -10.09
C GLY A 174 9.65 -16.88 -10.61
N LEU A 175 8.84 -17.27 -11.62
CA LEU A 175 7.78 -16.43 -12.19
C LEU A 175 6.71 -16.06 -11.16
N CYS A 176 6.53 -16.88 -10.12
CA CYS A 176 5.57 -16.63 -9.05
C CYS A 176 5.75 -15.27 -8.35
N CYS A 177 6.93 -14.65 -8.42
CA CYS A 177 7.20 -13.36 -7.79
C CYS A 177 7.75 -12.27 -8.75
N ARG A 178 7.79 -12.54 -10.06
CA ARG A 178 8.14 -11.55 -11.11
C ARG A 178 6.87 -10.98 -11.72
N PHE A 179 6.13 -10.19 -10.93
CA PHE A 179 4.79 -9.72 -11.29
C PHE A 179 4.78 -8.75 -12.48
N GLU A 180 5.89 -8.06 -12.73
CA GLU A 180 6.09 -7.22 -13.91
C GLU A 180 6.25 -8.01 -15.21
N GLU A 181 6.60 -9.29 -15.10
CA GLU A 181 6.73 -10.23 -16.24
C GLU A 181 5.56 -11.21 -16.32
N ALA A 182 4.75 -11.30 -15.26
CA ALA A 182 3.72 -12.32 -15.10
C ALA A 182 2.31 -11.71 -15.15
N ASP A 183 1.33 -12.51 -15.60
CA ASP A 183 -0.08 -12.11 -15.67
C ASP A 183 -0.82 -12.35 -14.33
N HIS A 184 -0.12 -12.21 -13.21
CA HIS A 184 -0.69 -12.39 -11.88
C HIS A 184 -0.06 -11.45 -10.86
N GLU A 185 -0.81 -11.16 -9.80
CA GLU A 185 -0.37 -10.33 -8.68
C GLU A 185 -0.53 -11.12 -7.37
N LEU A 186 0.31 -10.81 -6.38
CA LEU A 186 0.18 -11.38 -5.06
C LEU A 186 -0.60 -10.44 -4.15
N TYR A 187 -1.80 -10.86 -3.78
CA TYR A 187 -2.55 -10.25 -2.69
C TYR A 187 -2.33 -11.02 -1.39
N ALA A 188 -2.40 -10.31 -0.27
CA ALA A 188 -2.34 -10.88 1.08
C ALA A 188 -3.22 -10.08 2.02
N THR A 189 -3.51 -10.65 3.19
CA THR A 189 -4.11 -9.93 4.31
C THR A 189 -3.07 -9.15 5.11
N GLY A 190 -3.54 -8.25 5.97
CA GLY A 190 -2.68 -7.50 6.90
C GLY A 190 -1.95 -8.45 7.85
N LEU A 191 -2.69 -9.40 8.42
CA LEU A 191 -2.15 -10.44 9.29
C LEU A 191 -1.02 -11.23 8.62
N GLU A 192 -1.23 -11.71 7.40
CA GLU A 192 -0.21 -12.46 6.66
C GLU A 192 1.03 -11.62 6.37
N THR A 193 0.85 -10.33 6.10
CA THR A 193 1.97 -9.42 5.84
C THR A 193 2.76 -9.11 7.11
N ASP A 194 2.07 -8.91 8.24
CA ASP A 194 2.70 -8.75 9.55
C ASP A 194 3.45 -10.02 9.95
N PHE A 195 2.87 -11.20 9.70
CA PHE A 195 3.51 -12.49 9.92
C PHE A 195 4.76 -12.64 9.06
N THR A 196 4.68 -12.27 7.78
CA THR A 196 5.85 -12.34 6.89
C THR A 196 6.97 -11.43 7.37
N ALA A 197 6.64 -10.17 7.71
CA ALA A 197 7.60 -9.19 8.18
C ALA A 197 8.20 -9.55 9.54
N ASP A 198 7.47 -10.27 10.40
CA ASP A 198 7.98 -10.78 11.68
C ASP A 198 9.04 -11.87 11.47
N ARG A 199 8.75 -12.84 10.59
CA ARG A 199 9.65 -13.96 10.31
C ARG A 199 10.84 -13.59 9.44
N HIS A 200 10.67 -12.57 8.60
CA HIS A 200 11.67 -12.10 7.65
C HIS A 200 11.78 -10.57 7.72
N PRO A 201 12.34 -9.98 8.79
CA PRO A 201 12.33 -8.52 8.99
C PRO A 201 13.22 -7.75 8.01
N HIS A 202 14.02 -8.45 7.21
CA HIS A 202 14.98 -7.84 6.29
C HIS A 202 14.80 -8.36 4.87
N ALA A 203 14.76 -7.43 3.92
CA ALA A 203 14.79 -7.71 2.50
C ALA A 203 15.52 -6.55 1.79
N PRO A 204 16.22 -6.81 0.67
CA PRO A 204 16.78 -5.76 -0.16
C PRO A 204 15.65 -4.97 -0.86
N GLU A 205 16.01 -3.85 -1.48
CA GLU A 205 15.09 -3.18 -2.39
C GLU A 205 14.64 -4.13 -3.51
N PRO A 206 13.37 -4.07 -3.94
CA PRO A 206 12.88 -4.86 -5.06
C PRO A 206 13.74 -4.67 -6.31
N GLU A 207 14.10 -5.77 -6.98
CA GLU A 207 14.88 -5.73 -8.23
C GLU A 207 14.11 -5.08 -9.41
N ALA A 208 12.80 -4.85 -9.27
CA ALA A 208 11.95 -4.13 -10.23
C ALA A 208 10.74 -3.50 -9.52
N GLU A 209 10.12 -2.50 -10.14
CA GLU A 209 8.90 -1.87 -9.61
C GLU A 209 7.77 -2.89 -9.47
N GLY A 210 7.16 -2.97 -8.28
CA GLY A 210 6.08 -3.91 -7.98
C GLY A 210 6.53 -5.34 -7.69
N ARG A 211 7.80 -5.70 -7.91
CA ARG A 211 8.35 -7.02 -7.59
C ARG A 211 8.36 -7.26 -6.07
N CYS A 212 8.21 -8.52 -5.65
CA CYS A 212 8.33 -8.87 -4.24
C CYS A 212 9.75 -8.58 -3.71
N PRO A 213 9.92 -7.86 -2.58
CA PRO A 213 11.24 -7.57 -2.03
C PRO A 213 12.02 -8.82 -1.58
N TYR A 214 11.30 -9.92 -1.27
CA TYR A 214 11.94 -11.20 -0.92
C TYR A 214 12.32 -12.05 -2.13
N HIS A 215 12.03 -11.61 -3.37
CA HIS A 215 12.51 -12.27 -4.57
C HIS A 215 13.92 -11.78 -4.88
N VAL A 216 14.92 -12.59 -4.54
CA VAL A 216 16.34 -12.28 -4.72
C VAL A 216 16.97 -13.33 -5.61
N ALA A 217 17.54 -12.90 -6.74
CA ALA A 217 18.21 -13.77 -7.71
C ALA A 217 17.37 -15.01 -8.10
N GLY A 218 16.08 -14.80 -8.41
CA GLY A 218 15.16 -15.85 -8.86
C GLY A 218 14.56 -16.73 -7.76
N ARG A 219 14.83 -16.43 -6.48
CA ARG A 219 14.41 -17.26 -5.34
C ARG A 219 13.71 -16.44 -4.26
N CYS A 220 12.70 -17.04 -3.64
CA CYS A 220 12.06 -16.48 -2.45
C CYS A 220 12.94 -16.71 -1.22
N GLN A 221 13.26 -15.62 -0.51
CA GLN A 221 13.98 -15.65 0.76
C GLN A 221 13.05 -15.72 1.99
N ALA A 222 11.75 -15.47 1.84
CA ALA A 222 10.77 -15.48 2.92
C ALA A 222 9.95 -16.78 3.00
N ARG A 223 10.57 -17.95 2.79
CA ARG A 223 9.85 -19.23 2.62
C ARG A 223 8.91 -19.56 3.78
N GLU A 224 9.37 -19.36 5.01
CA GLU A 224 8.59 -19.64 6.23
C GLU A 224 7.45 -18.63 6.41
N GLY A 225 7.70 -17.37 6.04
CA GLY A 225 6.73 -16.28 6.15
C GLY A 225 5.73 -16.18 5.00
N ARG A 226 5.78 -17.07 4.00
CA ARG A 226 4.97 -16.93 2.77
C ARG A 226 3.48 -16.74 3.08
N PRO A 227 2.82 -15.73 2.48
CA PRO A 227 1.37 -15.57 2.56
C PRO A 227 0.66 -16.69 1.77
N LEU A 228 -0.66 -16.80 1.94
CA LEU A 228 -1.50 -17.86 1.37
C LEU A 228 -1.35 -17.93 -0.16
N GLY A 229 -1.39 -16.80 -0.85
CA GLY A 229 -1.21 -16.76 -2.31
C GLY A 229 0.11 -17.38 -2.76
N CYS A 230 1.19 -17.24 -1.99
CA CYS A 230 2.49 -17.88 -2.30
C CYS A 230 2.52 -19.39 -1.96
N ARG A 231 1.58 -19.89 -1.15
CA ARG A 231 1.45 -21.31 -0.78
C ARG A 231 0.57 -22.07 -1.77
N THR A 232 -0.41 -21.38 -2.37
CA THR A 232 -1.38 -21.98 -3.30
C THR A 232 -1.08 -21.67 -4.78
N TYR A 233 -0.07 -20.86 -5.10
CA TYR A 233 0.34 -20.61 -6.48
C TYR A 233 1.46 -21.54 -6.94
N TYR A 234 1.27 -22.17 -8.10
CA TYR A 234 2.25 -23.00 -8.78
C TYR A 234 2.26 -22.69 -10.28
N CYS A 235 3.43 -22.80 -10.93
CA CYS A 235 3.56 -22.55 -12.37
C CYS A 235 2.94 -23.65 -13.22
N ASP A 236 2.88 -24.87 -12.68
CA ASP A 236 2.14 -25.97 -13.28
C ASP A 236 0.63 -25.77 -13.09
N ASP A 237 -0.12 -25.76 -14.18
CA ASP A 237 -1.55 -25.49 -14.16
C ASP A 237 -2.41 -26.75 -14.01
N SER A 238 -1.80 -27.93 -13.90
CA SER A 238 -2.50 -29.21 -13.82
C SER A 238 -3.47 -29.33 -12.65
N LYS A 239 -3.22 -28.56 -11.56
CA LYS A 239 -4.00 -28.52 -10.31
C LYS A 239 -4.67 -27.18 -10.03
N ARG A 240 -4.85 -26.34 -11.06
CA ARG A 240 -5.31 -24.96 -10.91
C ARG A 240 -6.63 -24.86 -10.13
N ASP A 241 -7.64 -25.63 -10.53
CA ASP A 241 -8.98 -25.55 -9.94
C ASP A 241 -8.97 -25.99 -8.46
N GLU A 242 -8.23 -27.06 -8.13
CA GLU A 242 -8.07 -27.50 -6.73
C GLU A 242 -7.32 -26.47 -5.88
N LEU A 243 -6.27 -25.85 -6.43
CA LEU A 243 -5.49 -24.81 -5.75
C LEU A 243 -6.30 -23.53 -5.54
N GLU A 244 -7.13 -23.14 -6.51
CA GLU A 244 -8.06 -22.01 -6.39
C GLU A 244 -9.11 -22.27 -5.30
N ALA A 245 -9.69 -23.47 -5.27
CA ALA A 245 -10.63 -23.87 -4.22
C ALA A 245 -9.99 -23.85 -2.82
N LEU A 246 -8.74 -24.35 -2.69
CA LEU A 246 -7.96 -24.24 -1.46
C LEU A 246 -7.70 -22.78 -1.08
N HIS A 247 -7.30 -21.95 -2.04
CA HIS A 247 -7.06 -20.53 -1.80
C HIS A 247 -8.30 -19.84 -1.22
N GLU A 248 -9.47 -19.98 -1.87
CA GLU A 248 -10.70 -19.34 -1.42
C GLU A 248 -11.14 -19.84 -0.03
N SER A 249 -11.05 -21.16 0.19
CA SER A 249 -11.36 -21.77 1.48
C SER A 249 -10.47 -21.22 2.60
N TYR A 250 -9.15 -21.21 2.41
CA TYR A 250 -8.20 -20.75 3.41
C TYR A 250 -8.23 -19.23 3.59
N LEU A 251 -8.49 -18.46 2.53
CA LEU A 251 -8.65 -17.00 2.63
C LEU A 251 -9.87 -16.66 3.51
N ALA A 252 -10.98 -17.38 3.35
CA ALA A 252 -12.15 -17.23 4.21
C ALA A 252 -11.81 -17.56 5.68
N ARG A 253 -10.98 -18.58 5.92
CA ARG A 253 -10.52 -18.97 7.27
C ARG A 253 -9.58 -17.93 7.89
N VAL A 254 -8.64 -17.37 7.12
CA VAL A 254 -7.77 -16.25 7.56
C VAL A 254 -8.63 -15.04 7.94
N ARG A 255 -9.60 -14.65 7.10
CA ARG A 255 -10.52 -13.53 7.41
C ARG A 255 -11.38 -13.80 8.64
N LYS A 256 -11.79 -15.05 8.85
CA LYS A 256 -12.51 -15.47 10.06
C LYS A 256 -11.63 -15.38 11.31
N LEU A 257 -10.37 -15.76 11.22
CA LEU A 257 -9.37 -15.60 12.27
C LEU A 257 -9.18 -14.10 12.58
N GLU A 258 -8.95 -13.27 11.56
CA GLU A 258 -8.80 -11.81 11.74
C GLU A 258 -10.00 -11.21 12.48
N SER A 259 -11.22 -11.49 11.99
CA SER A 259 -12.44 -10.99 12.62
C SER A 259 -12.68 -11.56 14.03
N GLY A 260 -12.34 -12.83 14.27
CA GLY A 260 -12.49 -13.48 15.58
C GLY A 260 -11.55 -12.92 16.66
N LEU A 261 -10.34 -12.53 16.28
CA LEU A 261 -9.35 -11.92 17.17
C LEU A 261 -9.44 -10.39 17.25
N GLY A 262 -10.22 -9.76 16.38
CA GLY A 262 -10.21 -8.30 16.23
C GLY A 262 -8.92 -7.78 15.60
N TYR A 263 -8.26 -8.61 14.77
CA TYR A 263 -7.10 -8.19 13.99
C TYR A 263 -7.55 -7.18 12.91
N PRO A 264 -6.84 -6.06 12.69
CA PRO A 264 -7.26 -5.06 11.72
C PRO A 264 -7.33 -5.61 10.29
N ALA A 265 -8.54 -5.74 9.77
CA ALA A 265 -8.76 -6.30 8.44
C ALA A 265 -8.13 -5.41 7.36
N SER A 266 -7.27 -5.99 6.52
CA SER A 266 -6.77 -5.33 5.31
C SER A 266 -6.48 -6.39 4.26
N TYR A 267 -6.64 -6.05 2.97
CA TYR A 267 -6.35 -6.95 1.87
C TYR A 267 -5.86 -6.13 0.67
N GLY A 268 -4.67 -6.45 0.16
CA GLY A 268 -4.02 -5.65 -0.88
C GLY A 268 -2.81 -6.33 -1.47
N LEU A 269 -2.12 -5.61 -2.36
CA LEU A 269 -0.88 -6.11 -2.98
C LEU A 269 0.19 -6.32 -1.90
N PHE A 270 0.70 -7.53 -1.81
CA PHE A 270 1.68 -7.92 -0.81
C PHE A 270 2.97 -7.08 -0.86
N PRO A 271 3.62 -6.84 -2.02
CA PRO A 271 4.83 -6.00 -2.06
C PRO A 271 4.60 -4.61 -1.48
N ALA A 272 3.42 -4.06 -1.77
CA ALA A 272 3.00 -2.76 -1.27
C ALA A 272 2.79 -2.76 0.25
N MET A 273 2.06 -3.75 0.77
CA MET A 273 1.84 -3.86 2.21
C MET A 273 3.13 -4.18 2.99
N ALA A 274 4.05 -4.94 2.42
CA ALA A 274 5.36 -5.23 3.00
C ALA A 274 6.21 -3.94 3.09
N GLY A 275 6.21 -3.12 2.03
CA GLY A 275 6.90 -1.83 2.04
C GLY A 275 6.37 -0.87 3.11
N ALA A 276 5.07 -0.88 3.40
CA ALA A 276 4.47 -0.10 4.49
C ALA A 276 4.96 -0.54 5.89
N ARG A 277 5.47 -1.77 6.01
CA ARG A 277 6.10 -2.33 7.22
C ARG A 277 7.62 -2.16 7.25
N GLY A 278 8.19 -1.41 6.29
CA GLY A 278 9.63 -1.15 6.21
C GLY A 278 10.43 -2.22 5.47
N ILE A 279 9.78 -3.22 4.89
CA ILE A 279 10.46 -4.27 4.13
C ILE A 279 10.88 -3.75 2.75
N GLY A 280 12.14 -4.00 2.36
CA GLY A 280 12.65 -3.68 1.03
C GLY A 280 12.89 -2.19 0.78
N ARG A 281 13.35 -1.46 1.79
CA ARG A 281 13.79 -0.05 1.71
C ARG A 281 15.22 0.06 2.22
N GLU A 282 16.11 0.75 1.50
CA GLU A 282 17.43 1.09 2.06
C GLU A 282 17.28 1.92 3.35
N GLY A 283 17.97 1.49 4.42
CA GLY A 283 17.96 2.16 5.73
C GLY A 283 17.09 1.53 6.82
N GLY A 284 16.46 0.37 6.59
CA GLY A 284 15.73 -0.42 7.61
C GLY A 284 16.64 -1.19 8.60
N GLY A 285 17.75 -0.57 9.00
CA GLY A 285 18.65 -1.05 10.03
C GLY A 285 18.86 0.06 11.05
N ALA A 286 18.22 -0.08 12.20
CA ALA A 286 18.64 0.54 13.45
C ALA A 286 18.57 -0.55 14.52
#